data_AF-A0A1B6C794-F1
#
_entry.id   AF-A0A1B6C794-F1
#
_cell.length_a   1.000
_cell.length_b   1.000
_cell.length_c   1.000
_cell.angle_alpha   90.00
_cell.angle_beta   90.00
_cell.angle_gamma   90.00
#
_symmetry.space_group_name_H-M   'P 1'
#
loop_
_entity.id
_entity.type
_entity.pdbx_description
1 polymer ?
#
loop_
_entity_poly.entity_id
_entity_poly.type
_entity_poly.pdbx_seq_one_letter_code
_entity_poly.pdbx_strand_id
1 'polypeptide(L)'
;NKNLGLLTTVRIGHDNTGLSPKWMVEFIIVRNEITGHAYNFPCGRWLGRGIDDDSTERLLVGERIENVGERIKISTVPRVRSPSVPPPKRALPADDIQHMLGRITILQVVK
;
A
#
# COMPACT_ATOMS: atom_id res chain seq x y z
N ASN A 1 -14.43 -0.03 -19.12
CA ASN A 1 -13.51 0.88 -18.40
C ASN A 1 -14.22 2.15 -17.99
N LYS A 2 -14.36 2.40 -16.69
CA LYS A 2 -15.05 3.59 -16.12
C LYS A 2 -14.01 4.66 -15.81
N ASN A 3 -14.24 5.89 -16.27
CA ASN A 3 -13.40 7.03 -15.88
C ASN A 3 -13.72 7.46 -14.44
N LEU A 4 -12.74 7.28 -13.54
CA LEU A 4 -12.83 7.63 -12.14
C LEU A 4 -12.50 9.10 -11.86
N GLY A 5 -12.24 9.94 -12.86
CA GLY A 5 -12.02 11.38 -12.67
C GLY A 5 -10.81 11.69 -11.78
N LEU A 6 -10.94 12.76 -10.98
CA LEU A 6 -9.96 13.08 -9.94
C LEU A 6 -10.12 12.10 -8.78
N LEU A 7 -9.02 11.45 -8.39
CA LEU A 7 -9.04 10.52 -7.26
C LEU A 7 -8.89 11.31 -5.97
N THR A 8 -9.73 11.02 -4.99
CA THR A 8 -9.68 11.69 -3.68
C THR A 8 -9.41 10.72 -2.55
N THR A 9 -9.93 9.49 -2.60
CA THR A 9 -9.67 8.48 -1.56
C THR A 9 -9.45 7.08 -2.12
N VAL A 10 -8.70 6.28 -1.35
CA VAL A 10 -8.47 4.86 -1.59
C VAL A 10 -8.73 4.10 -0.30
N ARG A 11 -9.50 3.01 -0.37
CA ARG A 11 -9.61 2.03 0.71
C ARG A 11 -8.75 0.82 0.38
N ILE A 12 -7.78 0.53 1.24
CA ILE A 12 -6.98 -0.69 1.19
C ILE A 12 -7.32 -1.61 2.34
N GLY A 13 -7.11 -2.91 2.14
CA GLY A 13 -7.13 -3.89 3.21
C GLY A 13 -6.55 -5.23 2.77
N HIS A 14 -6.52 -6.15 3.73
CA HIS A 14 -6.18 -7.55 3.49
C HIS A 14 -7.08 -8.48 4.30
N ASP A 15 -7.13 -9.75 3.90
CA ASP A 15 -7.98 -10.78 4.55
C ASP A 15 -7.38 -11.36 5.83
N ASN A 16 -6.22 -10.87 6.26
CA ASN A 16 -5.47 -11.31 7.43
C ASN A 16 -5.12 -12.82 7.41
N THR A 17 -5.08 -13.41 6.21
CA THR A 17 -4.60 -14.78 5.99
C THR A 17 -3.10 -14.81 5.69
N GLY A 18 -2.52 -16.01 5.62
CA GLY A 18 -1.08 -16.18 5.37
C GLY A 18 -0.23 -16.21 6.64
N LEU A 19 1.06 -16.50 6.47
CA LEU A 19 1.98 -16.73 7.60
C LEU A 19 2.40 -15.45 8.31
N SER A 20 2.34 -14.30 7.65
CA SER A 20 2.77 -12.99 8.17
C SER A 20 1.92 -11.84 7.62
N PRO A 21 0.62 -11.77 7.99
CA PRO A 21 -0.36 -10.84 7.41
C PRO A 21 -0.19 -9.37 7.86
N LYS A 22 0.86 -9.01 8.60
CA LYS A 22 0.99 -7.66 9.18
C LYS A 22 1.77 -6.74 8.25
N TRP A 23 1.13 -5.67 7.78
CA TRP A 23 1.69 -4.82 6.72
C TRP A 23 1.96 -3.42 7.22
N MET A 24 3.20 -2.94 7.13
CA MET A 24 3.48 -1.51 7.31
C MET A 24 3.35 -0.83 5.95
N VAL A 25 2.31 0.00 5.77
CA VAL A 25 2.10 0.74 4.52
C VAL A 25 2.51 2.19 4.75
N GLU A 26 3.56 2.63 4.06
CA GLU A 26 4.04 4.01 4.14
C GLU A 26 3.15 4.94 3.31
N PHE A 27 2.93 4.60 2.04
CA PHE A 27 2.04 5.33 1.12
C PHE A 27 1.63 4.42 -0.06
N ILE A 28 0.67 4.87 -0.86
CA ILE A 28 0.26 4.24 -2.11
C ILE A 28 0.37 5.27 -3.23
N ILE A 29 0.91 4.87 -4.38
CA ILE A 29 0.86 5.67 -5.61
C ILE A 29 -0.13 5.02 -6.57
N VAL A 30 -1.12 5.79 -7.00
CA VAL A 30 -2.04 5.40 -8.08
C VAL A 30 -1.74 6.23 -9.30
N ARG A 31 -1.36 5.58 -10.40
CA ARG A 31 -1.08 6.23 -11.69
C ARG A 31 -2.15 5.85 -12.71
N ASN A 32 -2.71 6.85 -13.36
CA ASN A 32 -3.53 6.67 -14.54
C ASN A 32 -2.60 6.50 -15.76
N GLU A 33 -2.54 5.31 -16.33
CA GLU A 33 -1.62 4.99 -17.44
C GLU A 33 -1.96 5.72 -18.74
N ILE A 34 -3.21 6.15 -18.92
CA ILE A 34 -3.67 6.87 -20.11
C ILE A 34 -3.28 8.35 -20.05
N THR A 35 -3.55 9.01 -18.92
CA THR A 35 -3.32 10.47 -18.75
C THR A 35 -1.96 10.79 -18.13
N GLY A 36 -1.27 9.80 -17.56
CA GLY A 36 -0.04 9.98 -16.80
C GLY A 36 -0.22 10.58 -15.40
N HIS A 37 -1.41 11.08 -15.05
CA HIS A 37 -1.70 11.62 -13.73
C HIS A 37 -1.42 10.60 -12.63
N ALA A 38 -0.77 11.03 -11.57
CA ALA A 38 -0.51 10.20 -10.40
C ALA A 38 -1.03 10.87 -9.13
N TYR A 39 -1.35 10.04 -8.15
CA TYR A 39 -1.86 10.46 -6.85
C TYR A 39 -1.10 9.71 -5.76
N ASN A 40 -0.68 10.45 -4.73
CA ASN A 40 -0.07 9.92 -3.54
C ASN A 40 -1.11 9.81 -2.42
N PHE A 41 -1.19 8.65 -1.78
CA PHE A 41 -2.06 8.39 -0.63
C PHE A 41 -1.17 8.00 0.56
N PRO A 42 -0.75 8.97 1.39
CA PRO A 42 0.01 8.69 2.61
C PRO A 42 -0.77 7.79 3.56
N CYS A 43 -0.07 6.85 4.20
CA CYS A 43 -0.66 5.94 5.18
C CYS A 43 0.12 5.95 6.49
N GLY A 44 1.41 5.59 6.45
CA GLY A 44 2.31 5.59 7.61
C GLY A 44 1.91 4.68 8.77
N ARG A 45 1.08 3.65 8.54
CA ARG A 45 0.48 2.82 9.60
C ARG A 45 0.47 1.32 9.29
N TRP A 46 0.37 0.50 10.33
CA TRP A 46 0.31 -0.96 10.20
C TRP A 46 -1.10 -1.45 9.91
N LEU A 47 -1.30 -2.47 9.08
CA LEU A 47 -2.56 -3.17 8.91
C LEU A 47 -2.41 -4.62 9.37
N GLY A 48 -3.21 -5.08 10.32
CA GLY A 48 -3.23 -6.46 10.76
C GLY A 48 -3.66 -6.63 12.21
N ARG A 49 -4.12 -7.84 12.54
CA ARG A 49 -4.53 -8.14 13.92
C ARG A 49 -3.35 -8.19 14.90
N GLY A 50 -3.53 -7.62 16.09
CA GLY A 50 -2.55 -7.57 17.18
C GLY A 50 -1.40 -6.59 16.96
N ILE A 51 -1.55 -5.61 16.07
CA ILE A 51 -0.57 -4.54 15.84
C ILE A 51 -1.27 -3.19 15.62
N ASP A 52 -0.64 -2.11 16.06
CA ASP A 52 -1.18 -0.73 15.97
C ASP A 52 -2.61 -0.64 16.54
N ASP A 53 -3.62 -0.44 15.69
CA ASP A 53 -5.04 -0.33 16.08
C ASP A 53 -5.88 -1.58 15.77
N ASP A 54 -5.26 -2.75 15.54
CA ASP A 54 -5.90 -4.03 15.19
C ASP A 54 -6.67 -4.00 13.85
N SER A 55 -6.59 -2.90 13.09
CA SER A 55 -7.31 -2.74 11.83
C SER A 55 -6.62 -3.48 10.68
N THR A 56 -7.41 -4.20 9.86
CA THR A 56 -6.94 -4.83 8.62
C THR A 56 -7.25 -3.98 7.37
N GLU A 57 -7.75 -2.76 7.56
CA GLU A 57 -8.12 -1.85 6.49
C GLU A 57 -7.88 -0.38 6.82
N ARG A 58 -7.66 0.45 5.78
CA ARG A 58 -7.49 1.90 5.91
C ARG A 58 -8.11 2.64 4.73
N LEU A 59 -8.83 3.74 5.04
CA LEU A 59 -9.26 4.74 4.07
C LEU A 59 -8.23 5.87 4.06
N LEU A 60 -7.64 6.13 2.90
CA LEU A 60 -6.57 7.10 2.71
C LEU A 60 -7.07 8.22 1.80
N VAL A 61 -6.72 9.46 2.13
CA VAL A 61 -6.97 10.63 1.29
C VAL A 61 -5.76 10.87 0.41
N GLY A 62 -5.99 11.15 -0.88
CA GLY A 62 -4.94 11.31 -1.88
C GLY A 62 -4.78 12.73 -2.36
N GLU A 63 -3.56 13.05 -2.77
CA GLU A 63 -3.19 14.31 -3.42
C GLU A 63 -2.61 14.02 -4.80
N ARG A 64 -2.91 14.87 -5.79
CA ARG A 64 -2.33 14.75 -7.14
C ARG A 64 -0.86 15.16 -7.10
N ILE A 65 0.00 14.34 -7.68
CA ILE A 65 1.44 14.62 -7.81
C ILE A 65 1.78 14.92 -9.27
N GLU A 66 2.57 15.98 -9.49
CA GLU A 66 2.91 16.45 -10.85
C GLU A 66 4.21 15.84 -11.39
N ASN A 67 5.15 15.48 -10.52
CA ASN A 67 6.50 15.02 -10.89
C ASN A 67 6.83 13.65 -10.27
N VAL A 68 6.28 12.58 -10.84
CA VAL A 68 6.52 11.20 -10.38
C VAL A 68 8.01 10.80 -10.44
N GLY A 69 8.81 11.46 -11.29
CA GLY A 69 10.20 11.10 -11.57
C GLY A 69 11.27 11.63 -10.62
N GLU A 70 11.04 12.72 -9.87
CA GLU A 70 12.13 13.44 -9.17
C GLU A 70 12.07 13.40 -7.65
N ARG A 71 10.98 12.92 -7.04
CA ARG A 71 10.87 12.87 -5.58
C ARG A 71 9.92 11.77 -5.11
N ILE A 72 10.43 10.54 -5.09
CA ILE A 72 10.31 9.77 -3.85
C ILE A 72 11.70 9.80 -3.21
N LYS A 73 12.09 10.97 -2.68
CA LYS A 73 13.17 11.00 -1.68
C LYS A 73 12.55 10.33 -0.45
N ILE A 74 12.70 9.01 -0.38
CA ILE A 74 12.26 8.18 0.74
C ILE A 74 13.08 8.63 1.95
N SER A 75 12.62 9.69 2.62
CA SER A 75 13.08 10.03 3.96
C SER A 75 12.39 9.02 4.88
N THR A 76 12.85 7.77 4.84
CA THR A 76 12.46 6.78 5.83
C THR A 76 12.85 7.33 7.19
N VAL A 77 11.86 7.79 7.95
CA VAL A 77 11.98 7.84 9.41
C VAL A 77 12.58 6.51 9.87
N PRO A 78 13.51 6.49 10.86
CA PRO A 78 14.20 5.28 11.26
C PRO A 78 13.17 4.17 11.48
N ARG A 79 13.26 3.15 10.62
CA ARG A 79 12.35 2.02 10.58
C ARG A 79 12.15 1.51 12.01
N VAL A 80 10.97 1.67 12.60
CA VAL A 80 10.59 0.87 13.76
C VAL A 80 10.78 -0.56 13.30
N ARG A 81 11.73 -1.27 13.94
CA ARG A 81 12.37 -2.46 13.37
C ARG A 81 11.29 -3.38 12.81
N SER A 82 11.24 -3.51 11.48
CA SER A 82 10.45 -4.57 10.86
C SER A 82 10.91 -5.88 11.52
N PRO A 83 10.00 -6.82 11.82
CA PRO A 83 10.41 -8.17 12.18
C PRO A 83 11.45 -8.61 11.15
N SER A 84 12.64 -9.01 11.61
CA SER A 84 13.78 -9.32 10.75
C SER A 84 13.48 -10.56 9.91
N VAL A 85 12.69 -10.41 8.84
CA VAL A 85 12.54 -11.41 7.81
C VAL A 85 13.66 -11.18 6.81
N PRO A 86 14.60 -12.13 6.64
CA PRO A 86 15.62 -12.01 5.62
C PRO A 86 14.97 -11.77 4.26
N PRO A 87 15.41 -10.79 3.47
CA PRO A 87 14.87 -10.61 2.13
C PRO A 87 15.11 -11.89 1.31
N PRO A 88 14.10 -12.40 0.59
CA PRO A 88 14.27 -13.60 -0.21
C PRO A 88 15.33 -13.36 -1.28
N LYS A 89 16.25 -14.32 -1.47
CA LYS A 89 17.37 -14.24 -2.43
C LYS A 89 16.92 -14.17 -3.90
N ARG A 90 15.62 -14.38 -4.17
CA ARG A 90 14.97 -14.30 -5.48
C ARG A 90 13.60 -13.65 -5.33
N ALA A 91 13.16 -12.92 -6.34
CA ALA A 91 11.77 -12.44 -6.40
C ALA A 91 10.83 -13.65 -6.33
N LEU A 92 9.95 -13.66 -5.33
CA LEU A 92 8.98 -14.73 -5.16
C LEU A 92 7.84 -14.56 -6.19
N PRO A 93 7.30 -15.66 -6.74
CA PRO A 93 6.03 -15.64 -7.45
C PRO A 93 4.93 -14.90 -6.68
N ALA A 94 4.00 -14.26 -7.38
CA ALA A 94 2.90 -13.52 -6.76
C ALA A 94 2.07 -14.39 -5.81
N ASP A 95 1.85 -15.66 -6.16
CA ASP A 95 1.11 -16.62 -5.33
C ASP A 95 1.83 -16.91 -4.02
N ASP A 96 3.16 -17.06 -4.06
CA ASP A 96 3.97 -17.26 -2.85
C ASP A 96 3.93 -16.02 -1.94
N ILE A 97 3.92 -14.82 -2.53
CA ILE A 97 3.77 -13.57 -1.78
C ILE A 97 2.39 -13.50 -1.13
N GLN A 98 1.33 -13.85 -1.86
CA GLN A 98 -0.03 -13.89 -1.31
C GLN A 98 -0.15 -14.91 -0.19
N HIS A 99 0.51 -16.07 -0.31
CA HIS A 99 0.54 -17.08 0.75
C HIS A 99 1.25 -16.57 2.02
N MET A 100 2.24 -15.69 1.89
CA MET A 100 2.92 -15.06 3.02
C MET A 100 2.12 -13.94 3.66
N LEU A 101 1.58 -13.05 2.84
CA LEU A 101 1.08 -11.76 3.30
C LEU A 101 -0.44 -11.70 3.42
N GLY A 102 -1.16 -12.71 2.93
CA GLY A 102 -2.60 -12.67 2.73
C GLY A 102 -2.96 -11.96 1.43
N ARG A 103 -4.24 -12.02 1.06
CA ARG A 103 -4.71 -11.38 -0.17
C ARG A 103 -4.89 -9.89 0.05
N ILE A 104 -4.15 -9.11 -0.73
CA ILE A 104 -4.36 -7.67 -0.85
C ILE A 104 -5.67 -7.38 -1.56
N THR A 105 -6.43 -6.40 -1.07
CA THR A 105 -7.58 -5.89 -1.80
C THR A 105 -7.56 -4.37 -1.79
N ILE A 106 -7.63 -3.77 -2.98
CA ILE A 106 -8.06 -2.38 -3.14
C ILE A 106 -9.59 -2.43 -3.11
N LEU A 107 -10.14 -2.13 -1.95
CA LEU A 107 -11.57 -2.28 -1.68
C LEU A 107 -12.38 -1.20 -2.40
N GLN A 108 -11.83 0.01 -2.53
CA GLN A 108 -12.52 1.13 -3.17
C GLN A 108 -11.55 2.21 -3.63
N VAL A 109 -11.82 2.82 -4.78
CA VAL A 109 -11.20 4.09 -5.22
C VAL A 109 -12.34 5.08 -5.47
N VAL A 110 -12.32 6.24 -4.80
CA VAL A 110 -13.45 7.21 -4.77
C VAL A 110 -13.04 8.57 -5.37
N LYS A 111 -14.04 9.22 -5.97
CA LYS A 111 -14.05 10.62 -6.42
C LYS A 111 -14.41 11.56 -5.27
#